data_AF-A0A7H5EU78-F1
#
_entry.id   AF-A0A7H5EU78-F1
#
_cell.length_a   1.000
_cell.length_b   1.000
_cell.length_c   1.000
_cell.angle_alpha   90.00
_cell.angle_beta   90.00
_cell.angle_gamma   90.00
#
_symmetry.space_group_name_H-M   'P 1'
#
loop_
_entity.id
_entity.type
_entity.pdbx_description
1 polymer ?
#
loop_
_entity_poly.entity_id
_entity_poly.type
_entity_poly.pdbx_seq_one_letter_code
_entity_poly.pdbx_strand_id
1 'polypeptide(L)'
;MKLDLSEISNWAEFEDLSAAYFREVSQRNDNQLSEVIVEPSGLGPDGGRDILLKFRLHDSIYSFERKWVVQCKFYNKPVTKSVLSTVNIPTLIHEYGADGYLLITNITPTSGVTNMFENLGQRCKFRYSYMIWDSSVFVQNLRMMPNLIEQYFPSYQLFLDQKKRKYNI
;
A
#
# COMPACT_ATOMS: atom_id res chain seq x y z
N MET A 1 24.25 1.37 2.45
CA MET A 1 22.95 0.79 2.82
C MET A 1 21.94 1.07 1.70
N LYS A 2 21.01 0.15 1.44
CA LYS A 2 19.85 0.39 0.55
C LYS A 2 18.61 0.45 1.43
N LEU A 3 17.61 1.25 1.05
CA LEU A 3 16.31 1.23 1.73
C LEU A 3 15.64 -0.12 1.48
N ASP A 4 15.19 -0.77 2.54
CA ASP A 4 14.34 -1.96 2.56
C ASP A 4 13.42 -1.90 3.80
N LEU A 5 12.59 -2.92 3.99
CA LEU A 5 11.58 -2.97 5.06
C LEU A 5 12.10 -3.64 6.35
N SER A 6 13.42 -3.81 6.53
CA SER A 6 13.99 -4.53 7.67
C SER A 6 13.84 -3.81 9.02
N GLU A 7 13.64 -2.49 9.01
CA GLU A 7 13.42 -1.69 10.23
C GLU A 7 11.98 -1.79 10.75
N ILE A 8 11.05 -2.25 9.90
CA ILE A 8 9.66 -2.45 10.29
C ILE A 8 9.53 -3.76 11.05
N SER A 9 9.12 -3.67 12.31
CA SER A 9 9.27 -4.75 13.29
C SER A 9 8.05 -5.66 13.38
N ASN A 10 6.87 -5.17 13.04
CA ASN A 10 5.62 -5.92 13.18
C ASN A 10 4.53 -5.46 12.19
N TRP A 11 3.42 -6.21 12.18
CA TRP A 11 2.30 -5.97 11.27
C TRP A 11 1.60 -4.63 11.51
N ALA A 12 1.47 -4.19 12.76
CA ALA A 12 0.79 -2.94 13.09
C ALA A 12 1.62 -1.73 12.63
N GLU A 13 2.94 -1.77 12.79
CA GLU A 13 3.85 -0.75 12.26
C GLU A 13 3.84 -0.71 10.73
N PHE A 14 3.73 -1.88 10.08
CA PHE A 14 3.62 -1.95 8.62
C PHE A 14 2.30 -1.38 8.08
N GLU A 15 1.19 -1.62 8.77
CA GLU A 15 -0.11 -1.02 8.46
C GLU A 15 -0.10 0.49 8.69
N ASP A 16 0.50 0.95 9.79
CA ASP A 16 0.63 2.37 10.09
C ASP A 16 1.49 3.09 9.05
N LEU A 17 2.65 2.52 8.66
CA LEU A 17 3.47 3.01 7.55
C LEU A 17 2.68 3.08 6.23
N SER A 18 1.88 2.06 5.93
CA SER A 18 1.05 2.01 4.72
C SER A 18 -0.02 3.09 4.73
N ALA A 19 -0.68 3.30 5.88
CA ALA A 19 -1.65 4.38 6.06
C ALA A 19 -0.98 5.77 5.96
N ALA A 20 0.18 5.95 6.60
CA ALA A 20 0.96 7.18 6.54
C ALA A 20 1.38 7.52 5.11
N TYR A 21 1.80 6.52 4.33
CA TYR A 21 2.09 6.68 2.90
C TYR A 21 0.91 7.29 2.13
N PHE A 22 -0.30 6.78 2.32
CA PHE A 22 -1.48 7.34 1.63
C PHE A 22 -1.85 8.72 2.16
N ARG A 23 -1.66 9.02 3.44
CA ARG A 23 -1.90 10.38 3.97
C ARG A 23 -0.92 11.41 3.39
N GLU A 24 0.32 11.00 3.12
CA GLU A 24 1.34 11.90 2.57
C GLU A 24 1.25 12.03 1.06
N VAL A 25 0.67 11.05 0.34
CA VAL A 25 0.62 11.09 -1.13
C VAL A 25 -0.14 12.32 -1.66
N SER A 26 -1.16 12.83 -0.96
CA SER A 26 -1.84 14.08 -1.34
C SER A 26 -0.95 15.31 -1.31
N GLN A 27 0.16 15.27 -0.58
CA GLN A 27 1.07 16.42 -0.46
C GLN A 27 2.03 16.54 -1.63
N ARG A 28 2.03 15.56 -2.55
CA ARG A 28 2.90 15.59 -3.72
C ARG A 28 2.31 16.44 -4.82
N ASN A 29 3.14 17.31 -5.36
CA ASN A 29 2.77 18.21 -6.46
C ASN A 29 2.71 17.52 -7.84
N ASP A 30 3.06 16.24 -7.93
CA ASP A 30 3.13 15.47 -9.18
C ASP A 30 1.89 14.59 -9.42
N ASN A 31 0.84 14.75 -8.62
CA ASN A 31 -0.44 14.07 -8.82
C ASN A 31 -1.62 15.05 -8.87
N GLN A 32 -2.77 14.54 -9.28
CA GLN A 32 -4.02 15.31 -9.42
C GLN A 32 -5.00 15.01 -8.28
N LEU A 33 -4.49 14.57 -7.12
CA LEU A 33 -5.32 14.26 -5.96
C LEU A 33 -5.74 15.56 -5.29
N SER A 34 -7.04 15.78 -5.21
CA SER A 34 -7.61 16.92 -4.47
C SER A 34 -7.86 16.57 -3.01
N GLU A 35 -8.12 15.30 -2.70
CA GLU A 35 -8.36 14.81 -1.34
C GLU A 35 -7.97 13.33 -1.23
N VAL A 36 -7.39 12.95 -0.09
CA VAL A 36 -7.14 11.55 0.27
C VAL A 36 -7.74 11.28 1.65
N ILE A 37 -8.67 10.33 1.72
CA ILE A 37 -9.27 9.87 2.97
C ILE A 37 -8.76 8.47 3.24
N VAL A 38 -8.13 8.29 4.41
CA VAL A 38 -7.54 7.03 4.88
C VAL A 38 -8.30 6.57 6.12
N GLU A 39 -9.04 5.46 6.01
CA GLU A 39 -9.86 4.90 7.08
C GLU A 39 -9.30 3.51 7.47
N PRO A 40 -8.36 3.43 8.43
CA PRO A 40 -7.87 2.15 8.95
C PRO A 40 -9.00 1.33 9.59
N SER A 41 -8.90 0.00 9.58
CA SER A 41 -9.73 -0.85 10.41
C SER A 41 -9.45 -0.61 11.90
N GLY A 42 -10.47 -0.78 12.73
CA GLY A 42 -10.27 -0.85 14.18
C GLY A 42 -9.66 -2.18 14.60
N LEU A 43 -9.23 -2.31 15.85
CA LEU A 43 -8.70 -3.56 16.39
C LEU A 43 -9.80 -4.66 16.41
N GLY A 44 -9.65 -5.71 15.58
CA GLY A 44 -10.59 -6.83 15.50
C GLY A 44 -10.20 -7.88 14.45
N PRO A 45 -10.96 -8.99 14.29
CA PRO A 45 -10.74 -9.94 13.21
C PRO A 45 -11.04 -9.26 11.87
N ASP A 46 -9.99 -8.73 11.25
CA ASP A 46 -10.11 -7.99 10.01
C ASP A 46 -10.42 -8.95 8.86
N GLY A 47 -11.66 -8.86 8.37
CA GLY A 47 -12.22 -9.62 7.25
C GLY A 47 -11.59 -9.31 5.90
N GLY A 48 -10.29 -9.00 5.89
CA GLY A 48 -9.49 -8.73 4.71
C GLY A 48 -9.38 -7.28 4.29
N ARG A 49 -9.71 -6.34 5.19
CA ARG A 49 -9.58 -4.90 4.97
C ARG A 49 -8.85 -4.29 6.15
N ASP A 50 -7.66 -3.77 5.88
CA ASP A 50 -6.85 -3.08 6.89
C ASP A 50 -6.99 -1.56 6.70
N ILE A 51 -7.19 -1.08 5.47
CA ILE A 51 -7.46 0.34 5.18
C ILE A 51 -8.55 0.45 4.10
N LEU A 52 -9.56 1.30 4.31
CA LEU A 52 -10.42 1.80 3.24
C LEU A 52 -9.91 3.17 2.79
N LEU A 53 -9.52 3.24 1.52
CA LEU A 53 -8.87 4.41 0.95
C LEU A 53 -9.79 5.07 -0.07
N LYS A 54 -9.97 6.39 0.01
CA LYS A 54 -10.71 7.16 -1.00
C LYS A 54 -9.79 8.25 -1.56
N PHE A 55 -9.62 8.23 -2.86
CA PHE A 55 -8.96 9.28 -3.63
C PHE A 55 -10.02 10.11 -4.33
N ARG A 56 -10.00 11.43 -4.13
CA ARG A 56 -10.74 12.33 -5.01
C ARG A 56 -9.78 12.98 -5.97
N LEU A 57 -10.17 12.92 -7.24
CA LEU A 57 -9.47 13.55 -8.33
C LEU A 57 -10.39 14.63 -8.88
N HIS A 58 -9.83 15.80 -9.11
CA HIS A 58 -10.53 16.90 -9.75
C HIS A 58 -9.88 17.14 -11.10
N ASP A 59 -10.62 16.89 -12.18
CA ASP A 59 -10.24 17.39 -13.50
C ASP A 59 -10.94 18.74 -13.76
N SER A 60 -10.61 19.41 -14.86
CA SER A 60 -11.14 20.73 -15.20
C SER A 60 -12.64 20.75 -15.56
N ILE A 61 -13.30 19.58 -15.60
CA ILE A 61 -14.68 19.37 -16.03
C ILE A 61 -15.52 18.76 -14.90
N TYR A 62 -15.00 17.75 -14.18
CA TYR A 62 -15.71 16.97 -13.19
C TYR A 62 -14.77 16.39 -12.11
N SER A 63 -15.29 16.24 -10.90
CA SER A 63 -14.60 15.53 -9.81
C SER A 63 -15.07 14.09 -9.71
N PHE A 64 -14.16 13.12 -9.62
CA PHE A 64 -14.52 11.73 -9.38
C PHE A 64 -13.77 11.14 -8.19
N GLU A 65 -14.40 10.17 -7.54
CA GLU A 65 -13.85 9.44 -6.41
C GLU A 65 -13.41 8.04 -6.88
N ARG A 66 -12.27 7.59 -6.39
CA ARG A 66 -11.80 6.21 -6.49
C ARG A 66 -11.61 5.64 -5.11
N LYS A 67 -12.29 4.55 -4.81
CA LYS A 67 -12.21 3.87 -3.52
C LYS A 67 -11.46 2.54 -3.66
N TRP A 68 -10.58 2.26 -2.71
CA TRP A 68 -9.76 1.06 -2.68
C TRP A 68 -9.91 0.36 -1.34
N VAL A 69 -10.12 -0.95 -1.39
CA VAL A 69 -9.88 -1.80 -0.23
C VAL A 69 -8.40 -2.15 -0.23
N VAL A 70 -7.69 -1.78 0.82
CA VAL A 70 -6.27 -2.08 0.98
C VAL A 70 -6.11 -3.12 2.07
N GLN A 71 -5.27 -4.11 1.79
CA GLN A 71 -4.87 -5.13 2.74
C GLN A 71 -3.34 -5.19 2.83
N CYS A 72 -2.83 -5.13 4.04
CA CYS A 72 -1.44 -5.28 4.40
C CYS A 72 -1.17 -6.72 4.86
N LYS A 73 -0.07 -7.30 4.38
CA LYS A 73 0.38 -8.62 4.84
C LYS A 73 1.87 -8.56 5.17
N PHE A 74 2.14 -8.58 6.47
CA PHE A 74 3.49 -8.63 7.04
C PHE A 74 3.80 -10.04 7.53
N TYR A 75 4.65 -10.78 6.82
CA TYR A 75 5.04 -12.15 7.16
C TYR A 75 6.53 -12.36 7.01
N ASN A 76 7.05 -13.41 7.66
CA ASN A 76 8.42 -13.89 7.49
C ASN A 76 8.58 -14.82 6.27
N LYS A 77 7.48 -15.08 5.53
CA LYS A 77 7.45 -15.94 4.35
C LYS A 77 6.53 -15.33 3.29
N PRO A 78 6.74 -15.63 1.99
CA PRO A 78 5.86 -15.19 0.92
C PRO A 78 4.39 -15.54 1.17
N VAL A 79 3.51 -14.58 0.92
CA VAL A 79 2.05 -14.79 0.99
C VAL A 79 1.63 -15.81 -0.07
N THR A 80 0.78 -16.75 0.34
CA THR A 80 0.23 -17.81 -0.53
C THR A 80 -1.27 -17.62 -0.75
N LYS A 81 -1.83 -18.30 -1.74
CA LYS A 81 -3.30 -18.28 -1.98
C LYS A 81 -4.10 -18.70 -0.74
N SER A 82 -3.61 -19.67 0.03
CA SER A 82 -4.31 -20.17 1.22
C SER A 82 -4.52 -19.08 2.27
N VAL A 83 -3.52 -18.22 2.47
CA VAL A 83 -3.56 -17.09 3.40
C VAL A 83 -4.60 -16.05 2.99
N LEU A 84 -4.79 -15.84 1.67
CA LEU A 84 -5.78 -14.89 1.13
C LEU A 84 -7.18 -15.51 0.97
N SER A 85 -7.29 -16.84 0.89
CA SER A 85 -8.55 -17.54 0.63
C SER A 85 -9.57 -17.45 1.76
N THR A 86 -9.17 -16.94 2.91
CA THR A 86 -10.09 -16.63 4.03
C THR A 86 -11.06 -15.51 3.69
N VAL A 87 -10.80 -14.74 2.62
CA VAL A 87 -11.58 -13.58 2.21
C VAL A 87 -11.92 -13.67 0.73
N ASN A 88 -13.18 -13.44 0.40
CA ASN A 88 -13.60 -13.31 -1.00
C ASN A 88 -13.36 -11.87 -1.47
N ILE A 89 -12.20 -11.64 -2.10
CA ILE A 89 -11.75 -10.30 -2.54
C ILE A 89 -12.82 -9.58 -3.40
N PRO A 90 -13.39 -10.15 -4.47
CA PRO A 90 -14.49 -9.51 -5.21
C PRO A 90 -15.68 -9.11 -4.34
N THR A 91 -16.11 -9.98 -3.43
CA THR A 91 -17.21 -9.67 -2.49
C THR A 91 -16.87 -8.49 -1.61
N LEU A 92 -15.64 -8.41 -1.12
CA LEU A 92 -15.18 -7.32 -0.26
C LEU A 92 -15.16 -5.98 -1.00
N ILE A 93 -14.69 -5.96 -2.25
CA ILE A 93 -14.74 -4.77 -3.12
C ILE A 93 -16.20 -4.30 -3.29
N HIS A 94 -17.12 -5.24 -3.56
CA HIS A 94 -18.55 -4.95 -3.68
C HIS A 94 -19.14 -4.38 -2.37
N GLU A 95 -18.86 -5.03 -1.24
CA GLU A 95 -19.39 -4.67 0.08
C GLU A 95 -19.04 -3.23 0.47
N TYR A 96 -17.80 -2.81 0.21
CA TYR A 96 -17.36 -1.45 0.49
C TYR A 96 -17.66 -0.44 -0.63
N GLY A 97 -18.25 -0.89 -1.74
CA GLY A 97 -18.48 -0.08 -2.94
C GLY A 97 -17.18 0.54 -3.43
N ALA A 98 -16.12 -0.27 -3.50
CA ALA A 98 -14.79 0.11 -3.95
C ALA A 98 -14.61 -0.16 -5.46
N ASP A 99 -13.65 0.54 -6.07
CA ASP A 99 -13.24 0.37 -7.46
C ASP A 99 -12.13 -0.68 -7.61
N GLY A 100 -11.46 -1.04 -6.52
CA GLY A 100 -10.37 -2.00 -6.56
C GLY A 100 -9.86 -2.47 -5.21
N TYR A 101 -8.92 -3.40 -5.31
CA TYR A 101 -8.23 -4.01 -4.19
C TYR A 101 -6.73 -3.88 -4.35
N LEU A 102 -6.05 -3.46 -3.29
CA LEU A 102 -4.61 -3.33 -3.23
C LEU A 102 -4.06 -4.21 -2.11
N LEU A 103 -3.21 -5.17 -2.46
CA LEU A 103 -2.46 -5.98 -1.52
C LEU A 103 -1.05 -5.40 -1.36
N ILE A 104 -0.69 -4.98 -0.16
CA ILE A 104 0.67 -4.52 0.17
C ILE A 104 1.38 -5.61 0.98
N THR A 105 2.56 -6.06 0.55
CA THR A 105 3.30 -7.12 1.22
C THR A 105 4.75 -6.73 1.53
N ASN A 106 5.26 -7.15 2.68
CA ASN A 106 6.66 -6.92 3.07
C ASN A 106 7.66 -7.86 2.36
N ILE A 107 7.16 -8.89 1.66
CA ILE A 107 7.92 -9.85 0.85
C ILE A 107 7.14 -10.09 -0.44
N THR A 108 7.84 -10.29 -1.56
CA THR A 108 7.22 -10.70 -2.83
C THR A 108 6.35 -11.94 -2.64
N PRO A 109 5.05 -11.88 -3.01
CA PRO A 109 4.16 -13.01 -2.82
C PRO A 109 4.48 -14.15 -3.79
N THR A 110 3.90 -15.32 -3.55
CA THR A 110 4.08 -16.46 -4.47
C THR A 110 3.49 -16.20 -5.85
N SER A 111 4.04 -16.83 -6.89
CA SER A 111 3.48 -16.79 -8.26
C SER A 111 2.00 -17.19 -8.30
N GLY A 112 1.57 -18.07 -7.40
CA GLY A 112 0.16 -18.40 -7.21
C GLY A 112 -0.69 -17.16 -6.91
N VAL A 113 -0.26 -16.29 -6.00
CA VAL A 113 -0.99 -15.06 -5.67
C VAL A 113 -0.97 -14.07 -6.83
N THR A 114 0.19 -13.88 -7.48
CA THR A 114 0.29 -13.01 -8.66
C THR A 114 -0.66 -13.46 -9.77
N ASN A 115 -0.62 -14.74 -10.14
CA ASN A 115 -1.53 -15.33 -11.13
C ASN A 115 -3.00 -15.20 -10.71
N MET A 116 -3.30 -15.26 -9.40
CA MET A 116 -4.66 -15.06 -8.91
C MET A 116 -5.15 -13.64 -9.19
N PHE A 117 -4.35 -12.61 -8.88
CA PHE A 117 -4.70 -11.21 -9.12
C PHE A 117 -4.83 -10.90 -10.61
N GLU A 118 -3.91 -11.42 -11.44
CA GLU A 118 -4.00 -11.29 -12.89
C GLU A 118 -5.28 -11.90 -13.45
N ASN A 119 -5.63 -13.12 -13.01
CA ASN A 119 -6.87 -13.78 -13.43
C ASN A 119 -8.12 -13.03 -12.94
N LEU A 120 -8.11 -12.50 -11.71
CA LEU A 120 -9.20 -11.67 -11.19
C LEU A 120 -9.40 -10.44 -12.05
N GLY A 121 -8.33 -9.73 -12.42
CA GLY A 121 -8.38 -8.57 -13.30
C GLY A 121 -8.88 -8.89 -14.70
N GLN A 122 -8.28 -9.90 -15.36
CA GLN A 122 -8.62 -10.27 -16.75
C GLN A 122 -10.06 -10.77 -16.91
N ARG A 123 -10.63 -11.39 -15.86
CA ARG A 123 -11.98 -11.96 -15.89
C ARG A 123 -13.00 -11.11 -15.13
N CYS A 124 -12.66 -9.87 -14.76
CA CYS A 124 -13.52 -9.03 -13.95
C CYS A 124 -14.68 -8.45 -14.78
N LYS A 125 -15.90 -8.93 -14.54
CA LYS A 125 -17.12 -8.38 -15.16
C LYS A 125 -17.46 -6.97 -14.66
N PHE A 126 -17.14 -6.68 -13.40
CA PHE A 126 -17.47 -5.43 -12.72
C PHE A 126 -16.40 -4.36 -12.86
N ARG A 127 -15.35 -4.61 -13.68
CA ARG A 127 -14.25 -3.66 -13.96
C ARG A 127 -13.47 -3.22 -12.71
N TYR A 128 -13.36 -4.10 -11.72
CA TYR A 128 -12.49 -3.88 -10.58
C TYR A 128 -11.03 -3.95 -10.93
N SER A 129 -10.25 -3.12 -10.23
CA SER A 129 -8.79 -3.15 -10.30
C SER A 129 -8.23 -4.02 -9.18
N TYR A 130 -7.21 -4.82 -9.49
CA TYR A 130 -6.52 -5.67 -8.52
C TYR A 130 -5.03 -5.37 -8.62
N MET A 131 -4.42 -4.93 -7.53
CA MET A 131 -3.02 -4.52 -7.50
C MET A 131 -2.27 -5.20 -6.36
N ILE A 132 -0.99 -5.48 -6.60
CA ILE A 132 -0.06 -5.96 -5.58
C ILE A 132 1.10 -4.97 -5.53
N TRP A 133 1.36 -4.42 -4.35
CA TRP A 133 2.62 -3.76 -4.03
C TRP A 133 3.44 -4.69 -3.16
N ASP A 134 4.39 -5.38 -3.79
CA ASP A 134 5.38 -6.12 -3.03
C ASP A 134 6.41 -5.18 -2.39
N SER A 135 7.38 -5.76 -1.68
CA SER A 135 8.40 -4.99 -0.99
C SER A 135 9.20 -4.09 -1.91
N SER A 136 9.48 -4.51 -3.14
CA SER A 136 10.22 -3.71 -4.11
C SER A 136 9.40 -2.51 -4.55
N VAL A 137 8.13 -2.73 -4.94
CA VAL A 137 7.23 -1.66 -5.38
C VAL A 137 6.99 -0.67 -4.24
N PHE A 138 6.70 -1.17 -3.04
CA PHE A 138 6.41 -0.32 -1.90
C PHE A 138 7.63 0.51 -1.46
N VAL A 139 8.83 -0.09 -1.43
CA VAL A 139 10.09 0.65 -1.17
C VAL A 139 10.34 1.72 -2.22
N GLN A 140 10.07 1.48 -3.50
CA GLN A 140 10.21 2.50 -4.54
C GLN A 140 9.26 3.68 -4.29
N ASN A 141 8.02 3.40 -3.90
CA ASN A 141 7.04 4.41 -3.54
C ASN A 141 7.50 5.23 -2.31
N LEU A 142 8.06 4.58 -1.28
CA LEU A 142 8.56 5.23 -0.06
C LEU A 142 9.76 6.15 -0.30
N ARG A 143 10.61 5.87 -1.30
CA ARG A 143 11.75 6.75 -1.64
C ARG A 143 11.33 8.17 -2.04
N MET A 144 10.08 8.34 -2.44
CA MET A 144 9.53 9.63 -2.81
C MET A 144 8.95 10.40 -1.60
N MET A 145 8.99 9.81 -0.40
CA MET A 145 8.38 10.33 0.83
C MET A 145 9.46 10.50 1.91
N PRO A 146 10.31 11.56 1.83
CA PRO A 146 11.43 11.72 2.74
C PRO A 146 11.01 11.80 4.21
N ASN A 147 9.82 12.35 4.52
CA ASN A 147 9.32 12.42 5.90
C ASN A 147 9.05 11.03 6.48
N LEU A 148 8.50 10.11 5.69
CA LEU A 148 8.30 8.72 6.11
C LEU A 148 9.62 7.98 6.29
N ILE A 149 10.63 8.30 5.47
CA ILE A 149 11.98 7.74 5.64
C ILE A 149 12.56 8.14 6.99
N GLU A 150 12.46 9.41 7.35
CA GLU A 150 12.92 9.93 8.64
C GLU A 150 12.18 9.27 9.82
N GLN A 151 10.86 9.09 9.69
CA GLN A 151 10.02 8.57 10.77
C GLN A 151 10.16 7.05 10.98
N TYR A 152 10.15 6.25 9.91
CA TYR A 152 10.04 4.79 10.00
C TYR A 152 11.35 4.04 9.71
N PHE A 153 12.39 4.72 9.20
CA PHE A 153 13.66 4.09 8.82
C PHE A 153 14.87 4.84 9.41
N PRO A 154 14.98 4.93 10.74
CA PRO A 154 15.99 5.75 11.42
C PRO A 154 17.43 5.34 11.08
N SER A 155 17.71 4.04 10.92
CA SER A 155 19.05 3.55 10.56
C SER A 155 19.41 3.93 9.13
N TYR A 156 18.45 3.82 8.20
CA TYR A 156 18.65 4.30 6.84
C TYR A 156 18.81 5.82 6.77
N GLN A 157 18.03 6.58 7.54
CA GLN A 157 18.15 8.03 7.63
C GLN A 157 19.54 8.45 8.15
N LEU A 158 20.04 7.80 9.21
CA LEU A 158 21.39 8.01 9.72
C LEU A 158 22.46 7.75 8.65
N PHE A 159 22.29 6.69 7.84
CA PHE A 159 23.18 6.42 6.71
C PHE A 159 23.14 7.54 5.66
N LEU A 160 21.96 8.09 5.34
CA LEU A 160 21.83 9.21 4.42
C LEU A 160 22.55 10.46 4.93
N ASP A 161 22.39 10.78 6.22
CA ASP A 161 23.01 11.96 6.82
C ASP A 161 24.54 11.84 6.89
N GLN A 162 25.07 10.66 7.21
CA GLN A 162 26.51 10.39 7.14
C GLN A 162 27.05 10.54 5.72
N LYS A 163 26.29 10.09 4.72
CA LYS A 163 26.67 10.24 3.32
C LYS A 163 26.69 11.72 2.92
N LYS A 164 25.65 12.50 3.24
CA LYS A 164 25.61 13.95 2.98
C LYS A 164 26.83 14.67 3.57
N ARG A 165 27.13 14.43 4.85
CA ARG A 165 28.30 15.00 5.54
C ARG A 165 29.63 14.62 4.89
N LYS A 166 29.77 13.37 4.42
CA LYS A 166 31.01 12.90 3.77
C LYS A 166 31.24 13.52 2.39
N TYR A 167 30.17 13.89 1.69
CA TYR A 167 30.24 14.38 0.30
C TYR A 167 29.91 15.88 0.15
N ASN A 168 29.69 16.62 1.24
CA ASN A 168 29.30 18.04 1.23
C ASN A 168 28.13 18.34 0.27
N ILE A 169 27.09 17.49 0.31
CA ILE A 169 25.82 17.70 -0.41
C ILE A 169 24.72 17.94 0.62
#